data_AF-A0A8B6LW81-F1
#
_entry.id   AF-A0A8B6LW81-F1
#
_cell.length_a   1.000
_cell.length_b   1.000
_cell.length_c   1.000
_cell.angle_alpha   90.00
_cell.angle_beta   90.00
_cell.angle_gamma   90.00
#
_symmetry.space_group_name_H-M   'P 1'
#
loop_
_entity.id
_entity.type
_entity.pdbx_description
1 polymer ?
#
loop_
_entity_poly.entity_id
_entity_poly.type
_entity_poly.pdbx_seq_one_letter_code
_entity_poly.pdbx_strand_id
1 'polypeptide(L)'
;MPTHASLSKYQQGQNLWFHPETGVEVRAALEAAFKTRYAVRLWFGDTKTGRAWPEQDHVIGQIGRSAGKRKLPLLASADGEAELQIEDQCIVRIDLAAPGTLPGSSVYRHQAFHTGDWAVSASDKRGYAEDVLNDGKVLARFKQNGAGARYIDFLTGASNAF
;
A
#
# COMPACT_ATOMS: atom_id res chain seq x y z
N MET A 1 25.31 33.02 -18.70
CA MET A 1 24.32 31.98 -19.03
C MET A 1 24.92 30.62 -18.73
N PRO A 2 24.42 29.86 -17.76
CA PRO A 2 24.78 28.45 -17.58
C PRO A 2 23.82 27.54 -18.35
N THR A 3 24.40 26.48 -18.89
CA THR A 3 23.87 25.50 -19.85
C THR A 3 23.00 24.40 -19.22
N HIS A 4 22.17 23.80 -20.07
CA HIS A 4 21.24 22.68 -19.84
C HIS A 4 21.76 21.56 -18.89
N ALA A 5 21.07 21.39 -17.77
CA ALA A 5 20.85 20.09 -17.15
C ALA A 5 19.45 20.08 -16.50
N SER A 6 18.41 19.90 -17.32
CA SER A 6 17.07 19.59 -16.81
C SER A 6 17.10 18.16 -16.28
N LEU A 7 17.56 17.97 -15.04
CA LEU A 7 17.35 16.72 -14.30
C LEU A 7 15.85 16.45 -14.27
N SER A 8 15.41 15.46 -15.03
CA SER A 8 14.05 14.96 -14.97
C SER A 8 13.79 14.50 -13.54
N LYS A 9 12.92 15.19 -12.79
CA LYS A 9 12.47 14.82 -11.44
C LYS A 9 11.77 13.45 -11.35
N TYR A 10 11.78 12.65 -12.41
CA TYR A 10 11.09 11.36 -12.50
C TYR A 10 11.93 10.39 -13.32
N GLN A 11 11.87 9.11 -12.96
CA GLN A 11 12.50 8.01 -13.66
C GLN A 11 11.50 7.38 -14.64
N GLN A 12 11.91 7.26 -15.90
CA GLN A 12 11.08 6.65 -16.93
C GLN A 12 11.19 5.11 -16.86
N GLY A 13 10.05 4.45 -16.74
CA GLY A 13 9.86 3.01 -16.97
C GLY A 13 9.45 2.72 -18.42
N GLN A 14 8.92 1.52 -18.66
CA GLN A 14 8.46 1.13 -19.98
C GLN A 14 7.14 1.79 -20.34
N ASN A 15 6.20 1.85 -19.38
CA ASN A 15 4.87 2.42 -19.55
C ASN A 15 4.58 3.55 -18.57
N LEU A 16 5.30 3.57 -17.44
CA LEU A 16 5.06 4.43 -16.30
C LEU A 16 6.26 5.34 -16.02
N TRP A 17 6.02 6.43 -15.29
CA TRP A 17 7.02 7.35 -14.80
C TRP A 17 6.93 7.38 -13.27
N PHE A 18 8.08 7.26 -12.62
CA PHE A 18 8.18 7.03 -11.18
C PHE A 18 8.94 8.14 -10.49
N HIS A 19 8.74 8.29 -9.18
CA HIS A 19 9.58 9.16 -8.36
C HIS A 19 11.08 8.78 -8.50
N PRO A 20 12.04 9.70 -8.29
CA PRO A 20 13.47 9.38 -8.40
C PRO A 20 13.96 8.39 -7.34
N GLU A 21 13.25 8.29 -6.23
CA GLU A 21 13.60 7.43 -5.08
C GLU A 21 12.90 6.07 -5.15
N THR A 22 12.08 5.81 -6.17
CA THR A 22 11.38 4.54 -6.33
C THR A 22 12.38 3.43 -6.66
N GLY A 23 12.45 2.43 -5.77
CA GLY A 23 13.31 1.26 -5.94
C GLY A 23 13.07 0.54 -7.27
N VAL A 24 14.14 0.00 -7.87
CA VAL A 24 14.07 -0.71 -9.17
C VAL A 24 13.05 -1.84 -9.14
N GLU A 25 13.00 -2.61 -8.05
CA GLU A 25 12.08 -3.74 -7.87
C GLU A 25 10.62 -3.29 -7.76
N VAL A 26 10.36 -2.19 -7.04
CA VAL A 26 9.02 -1.58 -6.96
C VAL A 26 8.56 -1.16 -8.36
N ARG A 27 9.42 -0.49 -9.12
CA ARG A 27 9.11 -0.08 -10.50
C ARG A 27 8.78 -1.28 -11.39
N ALA A 28 9.56 -2.35 -11.30
CA ALA A 28 9.33 -3.57 -12.06
C ALA A 28 7.99 -4.23 -11.68
N ALA A 29 7.68 -4.31 -10.39
CA ALA A 29 6.41 -4.87 -9.89
C ALA A 29 5.20 -4.04 -10.36
N LEU A 30 5.28 -2.70 -10.29
CA LEU A 30 4.22 -1.82 -10.77
C LEU A 30 4.03 -1.89 -12.30
N GLU A 31 5.12 -1.98 -13.08
CA GLU A 31 5.04 -2.21 -14.54
C GLU A 31 4.39 -3.55 -14.87
N ALA A 32 4.73 -4.61 -14.13
CA ALA A 32 4.12 -5.93 -14.31
C ALA A 32 2.62 -5.90 -13.97
N ALA A 33 2.24 -5.27 -12.85
CA ALA A 33 0.84 -5.10 -12.47
C ALA A 33 0.06 -4.26 -13.49
N PHE A 34 0.64 -3.18 -14.00
CA PHE A 34 0.05 -2.36 -15.07
C PHE A 34 -0.22 -3.16 -16.34
N LYS A 35 0.74 -4.00 -16.77
CA LYS A 35 0.60 -4.83 -17.98
C LYS A 35 -0.42 -5.95 -17.82
N THR A 36 -0.41 -6.63 -16.67
CA THR A 36 -1.29 -7.77 -16.42
C THR A 36 -2.70 -7.37 -16.02
N ARG A 37 -2.89 -6.12 -15.56
CA ARG A 37 -4.16 -5.60 -15.04
C ARG A 37 -4.67 -6.40 -13.83
N TYR A 38 -3.82 -7.16 -13.16
CA TYR A 38 -4.19 -7.77 -11.89
C TYR A 38 -4.36 -6.70 -10.81
N ALA A 39 -5.38 -6.91 -9.97
CA ALA A 39 -5.50 -6.12 -8.76
C ALA A 39 -4.33 -6.43 -7.83
N VAL A 40 -3.80 -5.39 -7.21
CA VAL A 40 -2.72 -5.47 -6.23
C VAL A 40 -3.15 -4.80 -4.94
N ARG A 41 -2.50 -5.20 -3.85
CA ARG A 41 -2.49 -4.46 -2.60
C ARG A 41 -1.14 -3.77 -2.43
N LEU A 42 -1.16 -2.47 -2.24
CA LEU A 42 0.00 -1.66 -1.93
C LEU A 42 0.14 -1.51 -0.41
N TRP A 43 1.36 -1.64 0.06
CA TRP A 43 1.73 -1.38 1.44
C TRP A 43 2.68 -0.19 1.46
N PHE A 44 2.22 0.92 2.01
CA PHE A 44 3.02 2.12 2.20
C PHE A 44 3.73 2.08 3.55
N GLY A 45 4.89 2.72 3.64
CA GLY A 45 5.72 2.67 4.83
C GLY A 45 7.05 3.39 4.68
N ASP A 46 7.88 3.24 5.71
CA ASP A 46 9.25 3.72 5.68
C ASP A 46 10.14 2.72 4.93
N THR A 47 10.62 3.13 3.75
CA THR A 47 11.47 2.30 2.89
C THR A 47 12.88 2.08 3.42
N LYS A 48 13.30 2.77 4.48
CA LYS A 48 14.58 2.51 5.15
C LYS A 48 14.47 1.40 6.18
N THR A 49 13.33 1.32 6.88
CA THR A 49 13.11 0.34 7.96
C THR A 49 12.29 -0.86 7.52
N GLY A 50 11.51 -0.73 6.43
CA GLY A 50 10.53 -1.73 6.01
C GLY A 50 9.22 -1.68 6.81
N ARG A 51 9.06 -0.73 7.75
CA ARG A 51 7.87 -0.62 8.57
C ARG A 51 6.70 -0.08 7.75
N ALA A 52 5.66 -0.89 7.61
CA ALA A 52 4.41 -0.44 7.01
C ALA A 52 3.68 0.56 7.91
N TRP A 53 3.00 1.52 7.30
CA TRP A 53 2.01 2.35 7.96
C TRP A 53 0.66 1.61 8.00
N PRO A 54 -0.19 1.86 9.01
CA PRO A 54 -1.48 1.21 9.14
C PRO A 54 -2.54 1.87 8.23
N GLU A 55 -2.26 1.93 6.94
CA GLU A 55 -3.13 2.51 5.93
C GLU A 55 -4.22 1.51 5.50
N GLN A 56 -5.44 2.02 5.34
CA GLN A 56 -6.62 1.24 4.97
C GLN A 56 -7.31 1.75 3.71
N ASP A 57 -7.14 3.03 3.40
CA ASP A 57 -7.89 3.66 2.33
C ASP A 57 -7.03 3.65 1.06
N HIS A 58 -7.63 3.28 -0.06
CA HIS A 58 -6.98 3.28 -1.37
C HIS A 58 -5.66 2.48 -1.41
N VAL A 59 -5.66 1.31 -0.77
CA VAL A 59 -4.51 0.37 -0.77
C VAL A 59 -4.71 -0.83 -1.67
N ILE A 60 -5.92 -1.10 -2.16
CA ILE A 60 -6.21 -2.23 -3.07
C ILE A 60 -6.84 -1.71 -4.36
N GLY A 61 -6.34 -2.17 -5.50
CA GLY A 61 -6.84 -1.74 -6.80
C GLY A 61 -6.00 -2.21 -7.99
N GLN A 62 -6.35 -1.78 -9.19
CA GLN A 62 -5.56 -2.02 -10.40
C GLN A 62 -4.59 -0.87 -10.65
N ILE A 63 -3.41 -1.18 -11.19
CA ILE A 63 -2.47 -0.14 -11.61
C ILE A 63 -2.90 0.43 -12.96
N GLY A 64 -3.26 1.70 -12.96
CA GLY A 64 -3.54 2.55 -14.11
C GLY A 64 -2.42 3.55 -14.35
N ARG A 65 -2.70 4.58 -15.18
CA ARG A 65 -1.76 5.67 -15.43
C ARG A 65 -2.46 6.98 -15.75
N SER A 66 -1.81 8.09 -15.41
CA SER A 66 -2.33 9.41 -15.72
C SER A 66 -2.35 9.75 -17.22
N ALA A 67 -3.20 10.69 -17.62
CA ALA A 67 -3.34 11.14 -19.01
C ALA A 67 -2.21 12.07 -19.49
N GLY A 68 -1.39 12.61 -18.58
CA GLY A 68 -0.33 13.58 -18.89
C GLY A 68 0.82 13.05 -19.75
N LYS A 69 1.77 13.93 -20.11
CA LYS A 69 2.97 13.55 -20.88
C LYS A 69 3.86 12.54 -20.14
N ARG A 70 3.96 12.69 -18.81
CA ARG A 70 4.56 11.71 -17.90
C ARG A 70 3.44 10.86 -17.33
N LYS A 71 3.47 9.57 -17.65
CA LYS A 71 2.44 8.60 -17.28
C LYS A 71 2.69 8.11 -15.86
N LEU A 72 2.21 8.86 -14.87
CA LEU A 72 2.39 8.51 -13.46
C LEU A 72 1.48 7.33 -13.09
N PRO A 73 1.93 6.39 -12.24
CA PRO A 73 1.11 5.28 -11.79
C PRO A 73 -0.07 5.77 -10.95
N LEU A 74 -1.26 5.25 -11.25
CA LEU A 74 -2.47 5.48 -10.48
C LEU A 74 -2.97 4.15 -9.92
N LEU A 75 -3.56 4.15 -8.74
CA LEU A 75 -4.33 3.02 -8.23
C LEU A 75 -5.81 3.29 -8.49
N ALA A 76 -6.41 2.49 -9.35
CA ALA A 76 -7.84 2.51 -9.63
C ALA A 76 -8.56 1.57 -8.65
N SER A 77 -9.57 2.08 -7.96
CA SER A 77 -10.44 1.29 -7.08
C SER A 77 -11.13 0.16 -7.87
N ALA A 78 -11.58 -0.87 -7.15
CA ALA A 78 -12.22 -2.04 -7.78
C ALA A 78 -13.50 -1.70 -8.55
N ASP A 79 -14.22 -0.65 -8.14
CA ASP A 79 -15.41 -0.12 -8.83
C ASP A 79 -15.07 0.85 -9.97
N GLY A 80 -13.81 1.28 -10.10
CA GLY A 80 -13.34 2.19 -11.15
C GLY A 80 -13.75 3.65 -10.96
N GLU A 81 -14.38 3.99 -9.82
CA GLU A 81 -14.89 5.34 -9.54
C GLU A 81 -13.81 6.30 -9.02
N ALA A 82 -12.74 5.76 -8.42
CA ALA A 82 -11.64 6.55 -7.88
C ALA A 82 -10.29 6.08 -8.44
N GLU A 83 -9.51 7.04 -8.93
CA GLU A 83 -8.11 6.85 -9.27
C GLU A 83 -7.26 7.82 -8.45
N LEU A 84 -6.34 7.28 -7.65
CA LEU A 84 -5.38 8.09 -6.89
C LEU A 84 -3.97 7.88 -7.37
N GLN A 85 -3.19 8.96 -7.39
CA GLN A 85 -1.76 8.86 -7.67
C GLN A 85 -1.06 8.08 -6.56
N ILE A 86 -0.22 7.13 -6.94
CA ILE A 86 0.51 6.29 -6.00
C ILE A 86 1.75 7.05 -5.49
N GLU A 87 1.96 7.03 -4.17
CA GLU A 87 3.22 7.43 -3.53
C GLU A 87 4.26 6.32 -3.66
N ASP A 88 4.74 6.09 -4.88
CA ASP A 88 5.54 4.91 -5.22
C ASP A 88 6.88 4.83 -4.46
N GLN A 89 7.42 5.96 -4.01
CA GLN A 89 8.62 6.05 -3.19
C GLN A 89 8.43 5.57 -1.74
N CYS A 90 7.18 5.38 -1.30
CA CYS A 90 6.82 4.93 0.04
C CYS A 90 6.42 3.44 0.07
N ILE A 91 6.54 2.70 -1.05
CA ILE A 91 6.10 1.31 -1.11
C ILE A 91 7.11 0.37 -0.44
N VAL A 92 6.64 -0.39 0.56
CA VAL A 92 7.42 -1.42 1.27
C VAL A 92 6.99 -2.84 0.92
N ARG A 93 5.83 -3.04 0.31
CA ARG A 93 5.35 -4.35 -0.17
C ARG A 93 4.24 -4.18 -1.22
N ILE A 94 4.16 -5.11 -2.16
CA ILE A 94 3.09 -5.23 -3.15
C ILE A 94 2.64 -6.68 -3.16
N ASP A 95 1.37 -6.92 -2.87
CA ASP A 95 0.74 -8.24 -2.97
C ASP A 95 -0.19 -8.32 -4.18
N LEU A 96 -0.35 -9.51 -4.74
CA LEU A 96 -1.44 -9.81 -5.64
C LEU A 96 -2.76 -9.86 -4.87
N ALA A 97 -3.79 -9.22 -5.42
CA ALA A 97 -5.14 -9.19 -4.89
C ALA A 97 -6.17 -9.65 -5.95
N ALA A 98 -5.72 -10.41 -6.96
CA ALA A 98 -6.60 -10.98 -7.97
C ALA A 98 -7.50 -12.08 -7.39
N PRO A 99 -8.65 -12.38 -8.03
CA PRO A 99 -9.46 -13.54 -7.66
C PRO A 99 -8.62 -14.83 -7.66
N GLY A 100 -8.73 -15.62 -6.60
CA GLY A 100 -8.01 -16.88 -6.45
C GLY A 100 -6.58 -16.77 -5.91
N THR A 101 -6.06 -15.55 -5.67
CA THR A 101 -4.78 -15.38 -4.95
C THR A 101 -4.97 -15.38 -3.44
N LEU A 102 -4.10 -16.08 -2.72
CA LEU A 102 -4.07 -16.07 -1.26
C LEU A 102 -3.59 -14.70 -0.75
N PRO A 103 -4.16 -14.17 0.34
CA PRO A 103 -3.66 -12.97 0.99
C PRO A 103 -2.15 -13.06 1.26
N GLY A 104 -1.46 -11.97 0.98
CA GLY A 104 -0.03 -11.86 1.19
C GLY A 104 0.85 -12.50 0.12
N SER A 105 0.30 -12.90 -1.03
CA SER A 105 1.07 -13.35 -2.21
C SER A 105 1.88 -12.19 -2.83
N SER A 106 3.06 -11.92 -2.29
CA SER A 106 3.89 -10.76 -2.65
C SER A 106 4.59 -10.90 -4.00
N VAL A 107 4.50 -9.85 -4.83
CA VAL A 107 5.35 -9.64 -6.02
C VAL A 107 6.52 -8.69 -5.75
N TYR A 108 6.44 -7.95 -4.65
CA TYR A 108 7.55 -7.22 -4.07
C TYR A 108 7.39 -7.18 -2.56
N ARG A 109 8.47 -7.32 -1.81
CA ARG A 109 8.50 -7.19 -0.35
C ARG A 109 9.86 -6.68 0.08
N HIS A 110 9.88 -5.56 0.80
CA HIS A 110 11.09 -5.08 1.45
C HIS A 110 11.66 -6.16 2.38
N GLN A 111 12.98 -6.35 2.38
CA GLN A 111 13.62 -7.46 3.12
C GLN A 111 13.31 -7.42 4.62
N ALA A 112 13.27 -6.23 5.21
CA ALA A 112 12.93 -6.00 6.62
C ALA A 112 11.43 -5.73 6.85
N PHE A 113 10.54 -6.11 5.93
CA PHE A 113 9.11 -5.77 6.05
C PHE A 113 8.49 -6.28 7.35
N HIS A 114 7.84 -5.37 8.08
CA HIS A 114 7.02 -5.66 9.27
C HIS A 114 5.89 -4.62 9.42
N THR A 115 4.85 -4.97 10.18
CA THR A 115 3.68 -4.07 10.43
C THR A 115 3.60 -3.56 11.87
N GLY A 116 4.60 -3.89 12.71
CA GLY A 116 4.62 -3.61 14.14
C GLY A 116 3.99 -4.71 14.98
N ASP A 117 3.88 -4.47 16.28
CA ASP A 117 3.28 -5.41 17.23
C ASP A 117 1.81 -5.08 17.47
N TRP A 118 0.92 -6.01 17.10
CA TRP A 118 -0.52 -5.81 17.12
C TRP A 118 -1.19 -6.52 18.30
N ALA A 119 -2.16 -5.85 18.92
CA ALA A 119 -2.97 -6.44 19.98
C ALA A 119 -4.41 -5.91 19.97
N VAL A 120 -5.33 -6.72 20.48
CA VAL A 120 -6.69 -6.31 20.85
C VAL A 120 -6.82 -6.42 22.36
N SER A 121 -7.38 -5.39 23.00
CA SER A 121 -7.75 -5.43 24.42
C SER A 121 -9.19 -4.95 24.60
N ALA A 122 -9.76 -5.24 25.77
CA ALA A 122 -11.01 -4.60 26.17
C ALA A 122 -10.83 -3.08 26.24
N SER A 123 -11.82 -2.33 25.76
CA SER A 123 -11.81 -0.86 25.80
C SER A 123 -12.25 -0.35 27.17
N ASP A 124 -11.58 0.66 27.69
CA ASP A 124 -12.02 1.43 28.86
C ASP A 124 -12.97 2.59 28.49
N LYS A 125 -13.13 2.85 27.18
CA LYS A 125 -13.87 3.99 26.67
C LYS A 125 -15.34 3.65 26.49
N ARG A 126 -16.23 4.39 27.19
CA ARG A 126 -17.69 4.18 27.14
C ARG A 126 -18.22 4.08 25.71
N GLY A 127 -18.94 2.98 25.44
CA GLY A 127 -19.57 2.70 24.16
C GLY A 127 -18.67 1.98 23.15
N TYR A 128 -17.46 1.59 23.57
CA TYR A 128 -16.54 0.76 22.79
C TYR A 128 -16.30 -0.54 23.55
N ALA A 129 -16.13 -1.62 22.79
CA ALA A 129 -15.86 -2.95 23.31
C ALA A 129 -14.36 -3.27 23.26
N GLU A 130 -13.68 -2.84 22.20
CA GLU A 130 -12.29 -3.21 21.92
C GLU A 130 -11.44 -2.00 21.57
N ASP A 131 -10.20 -2.02 22.06
CA ASP A 131 -9.10 -1.15 21.60
C ASP A 131 -8.14 -2.00 20.76
N VAL A 132 -7.74 -1.49 19.61
CA VAL A 132 -6.67 -2.05 18.79
C VAL A 132 -5.40 -1.24 19.01
N LEU A 133 -4.32 -1.93 19.35
CA LEU A 133 -3.02 -1.35 19.61
C LEU A 133 -2.01 -1.74 18.52
N ASN A 134 -1.14 -0.80 18.16
CA ASN A 134 0.08 -1.04 17.40
C ASN A 134 1.26 -0.45 18.18
N ASP A 135 2.27 -1.27 18.46
CA ASP A 135 3.44 -0.92 19.28
C ASP A 135 3.03 -0.32 20.64
N GLY A 136 2.02 -0.92 21.26
CA GLY A 136 1.49 -0.52 22.58
C GLY A 136 0.66 0.77 22.59
N LYS A 137 0.40 1.39 21.43
CA LYS A 137 -0.42 2.61 21.32
C LYS A 137 -1.78 2.29 20.72
N VAL A 138 -2.85 2.80 21.32
CA VAL A 138 -4.21 2.68 20.77
C VAL A 138 -4.29 3.39 19.42
N LEU A 139 -4.53 2.62 18.36
CA LEU A 139 -4.69 3.10 16.99
C LEU A 139 -6.18 3.30 16.65
N ALA A 140 -7.01 2.33 17.01
CA ALA A 140 -8.43 2.32 16.68
C ALA A 140 -9.25 1.72 17.82
N ARG A 141 -10.56 1.99 17.83
CA ARG A 141 -11.49 1.41 18.79
C ARG A 141 -12.74 0.92 18.08
N PHE A 142 -13.27 -0.22 18.51
CA PHE A 142 -14.45 -0.83 17.94
C PHE A 142 -15.57 -1.01 18.96
N LYS A 143 -16.82 -0.86 18.49
CA LYS A 143 -18.01 -1.03 19.33
C LYS A 143 -18.42 -2.49 19.50
N GLN A 144 -17.93 -3.37 18.64
CA GLN A 144 -18.31 -4.77 18.58
C GLN A 144 -17.09 -5.65 18.79
N ASN A 145 -17.26 -6.73 19.55
CA ASN A 145 -16.21 -7.74 19.73
C ASN A 145 -15.87 -8.41 18.40
N GLY A 146 -14.60 -8.75 18.21
CA GLY A 146 -14.04 -9.37 17.02
C GLY A 146 -13.81 -8.42 15.84
N ALA A 147 -14.26 -7.17 15.90
CA ALA A 147 -13.99 -6.19 14.85
C ALA A 147 -12.51 -5.75 14.87
N GLY A 148 -11.90 -5.64 16.05
CA GLY A 148 -10.48 -5.36 16.18
C GLY A 148 -9.60 -6.45 15.56
N ALA A 149 -9.97 -7.72 15.70
CA ALA A 149 -9.23 -8.83 15.11
C ALA A 149 -9.25 -8.77 13.58
N ARG A 150 -10.42 -8.57 12.95
CA ARG A 150 -10.54 -8.41 11.49
C ARG A 150 -9.75 -7.21 10.97
N TYR A 151 -9.74 -6.12 11.73
CA TYR A 151 -8.94 -4.94 11.42
C TYR A 151 -7.44 -5.25 11.39
N ILE A 152 -6.95 -6.00 12.38
CA ILE A 152 -5.55 -6.47 12.42
C ILE A 152 -5.28 -7.43 11.26
N ASP A 153 -6.17 -8.38 10.97
CA ASP A 153 -5.99 -9.31 9.85
C ASP A 153 -5.82 -8.57 8.53
N PHE A 154 -6.60 -7.51 8.31
CA PHE A 154 -6.41 -6.62 7.18
C PHE A 154 -5.04 -5.93 7.26
N LEU A 155 -4.72 -5.21 8.34
CA LEU A 155 -3.48 -4.43 8.47
C LEU A 155 -2.19 -5.26 8.58
N THR A 156 -2.29 -6.58 8.70
CA THR A 156 -1.15 -7.51 8.68
C THR A 156 -1.07 -8.32 7.39
N GLY A 157 -2.10 -8.26 6.56
CA GLY A 157 -2.17 -8.92 5.26
C GLY A 157 -2.61 -10.37 5.34
N ALA A 158 -3.15 -10.80 6.49
CA ALA A 158 -3.85 -12.08 6.63
C ALA A 158 -5.20 -12.07 5.91
N SER A 159 -5.78 -10.88 5.69
CA SER A 159 -6.99 -10.65 4.89
C SER A 159 -6.82 -9.47 3.93
N ASN A 160 -7.55 -9.50 2.82
CA ASN A 160 -7.72 -8.37 1.90
C ASN A 160 -9.04 -7.60 2.13
N ALA A 161 -9.84 -8.02 3.10
CA ALA A 161 -11.12 -7.42 3.46
C ALA A 161 -11.16 -7.04 4.94
N PHE A 162 -11.78 -5.90 5.23
CA PHE A 162 -12.07 -5.39 6.56
C PHE A 162 -13.54 -4.96 6.65
#